data_AF-A0A7W0ZW56-F1
#
_entry.id   AF-A0A7W0ZW56-F1
#
_cell.length_a   1.000
_cell.length_b   1.000
_cell.length_c   1.000
_cell.angle_alpha   90.00
_cell.angle_beta   90.00
_cell.angle_gamma   90.00
#
_symmetry.space_group_name_H-M   'P 1'
#
loop_
_entity.id
_entity.type
_entity.pdbx_description
1 polymer ?
#
loop_
_entity_poly.entity_id
_entity_poly.type
_entity_poly.pdbx_seq_one_letter_code
_entity_poly.pdbx_strand_id
1 'polypeptide(L)'
;MAEPRPFPPSVRRSALARAAGLHPASPILVGAIACAVAVIAIGTLGRAAAARLGTWVVAACESPARLAASPEPGLGATALPTAILELALPVLAAIAVAAIVAHLVQTRAVWLPRRRLRGAPTPQPHRVRRTAFDLAAALVIGTVVVGWLWIMAPRLAAAFGSPLAGAALIASLLAALAIAWVVVGTADAIVRHAELAGALRMSHSEKREDDRLSGADPRWRARRAEL
;
A
#
# COMPACT_ATOMS: atom_id res chain seq x y z
N MET A 1 5.38 30.29 -24.04
CA MET A 1 5.02 28.89 -24.38
C MET A 1 6.12 27.99 -23.85
N ALA A 2 5.79 26.86 -23.21
CA ALA A 2 6.81 25.92 -22.75
C ALA A 2 7.48 25.22 -23.96
N GLU A 3 8.81 25.09 -23.94
CA GLU A 3 9.55 24.39 -25.00
C GLU A 3 9.09 22.92 -25.08
N PRO A 4 8.77 22.39 -26.28
CA PRO A 4 8.39 20.99 -26.42
C PRO A 4 9.52 20.06 -26.01
N ARG A 5 9.17 18.99 -25.28
CA ARG A 5 10.12 17.98 -24.76
C ARG A 5 9.84 16.61 -25.38
N PRO A 6 10.20 16.39 -26.66
CA PRO A 6 9.85 15.15 -27.37
C PRO A 6 10.74 13.97 -26.97
N PHE A 7 11.96 14.23 -26.45
CA PHE A 7 12.93 13.17 -26.23
C PHE A 7 12.66 12.41 -24.92
N PRO A 8 12.74 11.07 -24.94
CA PRO A 8 12.70 10.28 -23.72
C PRO A 8 13.93 10.58 -22.84
N PRO A 9 13.85 10.32 -21.53
CA PRO A 9 14.96 10.55 -20.63
C PRO A 9 16.17 9.68 -20.99
N SER A 10 17.38 10.25 -20.90
CA SER A 10 18.62 9.49 -21.05
C SER A 10 18.86 8.59 -19.83
N VAL A 11 19.74 7.59 -20.01
CA VAL A 11 20.20 6.72 -18.90
C VAL A 11 20.85 7.55 -17.79
N ARG A 12 21.66 8.56 -18.16
CA ARG A 12 22.32 9.49 -17.23
C ARG A 12 21.29 10.29 -16.42
N ARG A 13 20.31 10.93 -17.09
CA ARG A 13 19.26 11.70 -16.42
C ARG A 13 18.41 10.84 -15.50
N SER A 14 18.08 9.62 -15.92
CA SER A 14 17.36 8.64 -15.09
C SER A 14 18.17 8.18 -13.88
N ALA A 15 19.49 8.02 -14.01
CA ALA A 15 20.37 7.70 -12.89
C ALA A 15 20.51 8.88 -11.91
N LEU A 16 20.65 10.10 -12.42
CA LEU A 16 20.67 11.31 -11.59
C LEU A 16 19.35 11.52 -10.84
N ALA A 17 18.21 11.28 -11.50
CA ALA A 17 16.91 11.34 -10.85
C ALA A 17 16.80 10.33 -9.70
N ARG A 18 17.21 9.08 -9.93
CA ARG A 18 17.26 8.05 -8.87
C ARG A 18 18.22 8.44 -7.74
N ALA A 19 19.41 8.94 -8.07
CA ALA A 19 20.38 9.39 -7.07
C ALA A 19 19.87 10.59 -6.24
N ALA A 20 19.00 11.42 -6.82
CA ALA A 20 18.32 12.50 -6.11
C ALA A 20 17.11 12.02 -5.27
N GLY A 21 16.80 10.72 -5.29
CA GLY A 21 15.66 10.13 -4.58
C GLY A 21 14.32 10.38 -5.27
N LEU A 22 14.32 10.62 -6.58
CA LEU A 22 13.08 10.73 -7.37
C LEU A 22 12.62 9.33 -7.78
N HIS A 23 11.59 8.84 -7.09
CA HIS A 23 10.92 7.57 -7.38
C HIS A 23 9.41 7.79 -7.49
N PRO A 24 8.72 7.07 -8.39
CA PRO A 24 7.27 7.17 -8.55
C PRO A 24 6.56 6.33 -7.48
N ALA A 25 6.83 6.62 -6.21
CA ALA A 25 6.22 5.90 -5.09
C ALA A 25 4.76 6.32 -4.92
N SER A 26 3.87 5.34 -4.92
CA SER A 26 2.44 5.46 -4.65
C SER A 26 2.14 4.95 -3.23
N PRO A 27 1.92 5.86 -2.26
CA PRO A 27 1.51 5.45 -0.92
C PRO A 27 0.13 4.78 -0.91
N ILE A 28 -0.73 5.12 -1.88
CA ILE A 28 -2.07 4.52 -2.03
C ILE A 28 -1.93 3.04 -2.41
N LEU A 29 -1.05 2.70 -3.36
CA LEU A 29 -0.81 1.30 -3.72
C LEU A 29 -0.19 0.49 -2.57
N VAL A 30 0.73 1.08 -1.80
CA VAL A 30 1.30 0.42 -0.62
C VAL A 30 0.21 0.12 0.41
N GLY A 31 -0.64 1.11 0.71
CA GLY A 31 -1.79 0.94 1.60
C GLY A 31 -2.79 -0.09 1.08
N ALA A 32 -3.07 -0.10 -0.22
CA ALA A 32 -3.98 -1.06 -0.84
C ALA A 32 -3.47 -2.50 -0.73
N ILE A 33 -2.18 -2.74 -1.01
CA ILE A 33 -1.55 -4.06 -0.88
C ILE A 33 -1.57 -4.50 0.59
N ALA A 34 -1.23 -3.60 1.52
CA ALA A 34 -1.30 -3.85 2.95
C ALA A 34 -2.71 -4.25 3.41
N CYS A 35 -3.75 -3.53 2.96
CA CYS A 35 -5.15 -3.86 3.24
C CYS A 35 -5.57 -5.20 2.63
N ALA A 36 -5.17 -5.50 1.39
CA ALA A 36 -5.47 -6.79 0.77
C ALA A 36 -4.84 -7.96 1.55
N VAL A 37 -3.59 -7.81 1.98
CA VAL A 37 -2.91 -8.80 2.83
C VAL A 37 -3.58 -8.91 4.20
N ALA A 38 -4.05 -7.81 4.79
CA ALA A 38 -4.83 -7.84 6.03
C ALA A 38 -6.10 -8.70 5.89
N VAL A 39 -6.86 -8.50 4.80
CA VAL A 39 -8.08 -9.28 4.53
C VAL A 39 -7.76 -10.77 4.37
N ILE A 40 -6.68 -11.11 3.64
CA ILE A 40 -6.24 -12.50 3.47
C ILE A 40 -5.79 -13.10 4.82
N ALA A 41 -5.01 -12.37 5.62
CA ALA A 41 -4.55 -12.81 6.93
C ALA A 41 -5.73 -13.04 7.88
N ILE A 42 -6.72 -12.13 7.91
CA ILE A 42 -7.93 -12.30 8.72
C ILE A 42 -8.75 -13.51 8.22
N GLY A 43 -8.88 -13.70 6.90
CA GLY A 43 -9.62 -14.84 6.34
C GLY A 43 -8.97 -16.20 6.67
N THR A 44 -7.64 -16.26 6.69
CA THR A 44 -6.87 -17.49 6.97
C THR A 44 -6.75 -17.78 8.47
N LEU A 45 -6.49 -16.76 9.28
CA LEU A 45 -6.28 -16.89 10.73
C LEU A 45 -7.58 -16.76 11.53
N GLY A 46 -8.64 -16.22 10.95
CA GLY A 46 -9.86 -15.85 11.64
C GLY A 46 -10.53 -17.01 12.37
N ARG A 47 -10.49 -18.23 11.81
CA ARG A 47 -11.04 -19.42 12.48
C ARG A 47 -10.27 -19.76 13.76
N ALA A 48 -8.94 -19.74 13.70
CA ALA A 48 -8.09 -20.02 14.85
C ALA A 48 -8.20 -18.91 15.91
N ALA A 49 -8.25 -17.65 15.47
CA ALA A 49 -8.48 -16.49 16.34
C ALA A 49 -9.84 -16.57 17.04
N ALA A 50 -10.91 -16.91 16.32
CA ALA A 50 -12.25 -17.07 16.88
C ALA A 50 -12.32 -18.23 17.88
N ALA A 51 -11.67 -19.36 17.58
CA ALA A 51 -11.59 -20.49 18.51
C ALA A 51 -10.88 -20.10 19.81
N ARG A 52 -9.72 -19.42 19.72
CA ARG A 52 -8.98 -18.91 20.88
C ARG A 52 -9.79 -17.90 21.69
N LEU A 53 -10.43 -16.94 21.02
CA LEU A 53 -11.28 -15.96 21.68
C LEU A 53 -12.46 -16.64 22.39
N GLY A 54 -13.06 -17.67 21.77
CA GLY A 54 -14.08 -18.49 22.40
C GLY A 54 -13.59 -19.17 23.68
N THR A 55 -12.39 -19.77 23.66
CA THR A 55 -11.80 -20.37 24.87
C THR A 55 -11.57 -19.35 25.99
N TRP A 56 -11.14 -18.14 25.64
CA TRP A 56 -10.94 -17.06 26.61
C TRP A 56 -12.26 -16.54 27.19
N VAL A 57 -13.31 -16.41 26.37
CA VAL A 57 -14.65 -16.01 26.84
C VAL A 57 -15.22 -17.06 27.78
N VAL A 58 -15.14 -18.34 27.44
CA VAL A 58 -15.59 -19.43 28.32
C VAL A 58 -14.83 -19.40 29.64
N ALA A 59 -13.50 -19.28 29.60
CA ALA A 59 -12.68 -19.18 30.81
C ALA A 59 -13.03 -17.97 31.68
N ALA A 60 -13.38 -16.82 31.07
CA ALA A 60 -13.83 -15.64 31.79
C ALA A 60 -15.23 -15.80 32.42
N CYS A 61 -16.07 -16.67 31.87
CA CYS A 61 -17.39 -16.98 32.41
C CYS A 61 -17.37 -18.09 33.47
N GLU A 62 -16.27 -18.84 33.62
CA GLU A 62 -16.16 -19.85 34.67
C GLU A 62 -16.10 -19.20 36.05
N SER A 63 -16.79 -19.82 37.01
CA SER A 63 -16.97 -19.24 38.36
C SER A 63 -15.62 -19.03 39.06
N PRO A 64 -15.43 -17.96 39.85
CA PRO A 64 -14.18 -17.67 40.57
C PRO A 64 -13.64 -18.83 41.43
N ALA A 65 -14.52 -19.70 41.91
CA ALA A 65 -14.17 -20.91 42.65
C ALA A 65 -13.43 -21.97 41.81
N ARG A 66 -13.70 -22.07 40.50
CA ARG A 66 -12.92 -22.93 39.58
C ARG A 66 -11.57 -22.32 39.23
N LEU A 67 -11.52 -21.01 39.07
CA LEU A 67 -10.27 -20.28 38.82
C LEU A 67 -9.30 -20.37 40.01
N ALA A 68 -9.81 -20.40 41.25
CA ALA A 68 -9.01 -20.60 42.46
C ALA A 68 -8.47 -22.04 42.62
N ALA A 69 -9.09 -23.03 41.95
CA ALA A 69 -8.67 -24.43 41.99
C ALA A 69 -7.71 -24.82 40.85
N SER A 70 -7.56 -23.95 39.83
CA SER A 70 -6.68 -24.15 38.68
C SER A 70 -5.28 -23.59 38.98
N PRO A 71 -4.19 -24.36 38.77
CA PRO A 71 -2.82 -23.86 38.90
C PRO A 71 -2.39 -22.95 37.74
N GLU A 72 -3.17 -22.88 36.66
CA GLU A 72 -2.88 -22.01 35.51
C GLU A 72 -3.27 -20.56 35.84
N PRO A 73 -2.43 -19.57 35.45
CA PRO A 73 -2.73 -18.16 35.66
C PRO A 73 -3.99 -17.79 34.86
N GLY A 74 -5.10 -17.58 35.57
CA GLY A 74 -6.34 -17.09 34.97
C GLY A 74 -6.11 -15.77 34.21
N LEU A 75 -7.00 -15.46 33.27
CA LEU A 75 -7.02 -14.19 32.51
C LEU A 75 -7.31 -13.01 33.46
N GLY A 76 -6.31 -12.59 34.24
CA GLY A 76 -6.34 -11.36 35.00
C GLY A 76 -6.41 -10.14 34.06
N ALA A 77 -6.73 -8.96 34.60
CA ALA A 77 -6.80 -7.72 33.83
C ALA A 77 -5.51 -7.42 33.01
N THR A 78 -4.36 -7.95 33.46
CA THR A 78 -3.06 -7.84 32.78
C THR A 78 -2.89 -8.80 31.59
N ALA A 79 -3.76 -9.81 31.45
CA ALA A 79 -3.70 -10.80 30.37
C ALA A 79 -4.46 -10.34 29.10
N LEU A 80 -5.40 -9.39 29.24
CA LEU A 80 -6.16 -8.86 28.10
C LEU A 80 -5.27 -8.15 27.05
N PRO A 81 -4.32 -7.27 27.41
CA PRO A 81 -3.41 -6.68 26.43
C PRO A 81 -2.57 -7.72 25.69
N THR A 82 -2.09 -8.75 26.41
CA THR A 82 -1.31 -9.85 25.85
C THR A 82 -2.14 -10.67 24.86
N ALA A 83 -3.39 -10.98 25.21
CA ALA A 83 -4.34 -11.68 24.35
C ALA A 83 -4.67 -10.88 23.07
N ILE A 84 -4.88 -9.56 23.19
CA ILE A 84 -5.07 -8.67 22.04
C ILE A 84 -3.84 -8.67 21.15
N LEU A 85 -2.64 -8.54 21.73
CA LEU A 85 -1.39 -8.58 20.99
C LEU A 85 -1.19 -9.93 20.30
N GLU A 86 -1.45 -11.05 20.97
CA GLU A 86 -1.30 -12.38 20.40
C GLU A 86 -2.21 -12.59 19.17
N LEU A 87 -3.43 -12.04 19.19
CA LEU A 87 -4.33 -12.08 18.04
C LEU A 87 -3.95 -11.08 16.93
N ALA A 88 -3.54 -9.87 17.30
CA ALA A 88 -3.26 -8.79 16.35
C ALA A 88 -1.88 -8.92 15.68
N LEU A 89 -0.88 -9.39 16.40
CA LEU A 89 0.51 -9.46 15.96
C LEU A 89 0.71 -10.17 14.62
N PRO A 90 0.15 -11.37 14.34
CA PRO A 90 0.36 -12.02 13.05
C PRO A 90 -0.23 -11.21 11.88
N VAL A 91 -1.38 -10.56 12.09
CA VAL A 91 -2.01 -9.71 11.08
C VAL A 91 -1.18 -8.44 10.86
N LEU A 92 -0.76 -7.77 11.94
CA LEU A 92 0.07 -6.56 11.88
C LEU A 92 1.44 -6.85 11.25
N ALA A 93 2.05 -7.98 11.56
CA ALA A 93 3.31 -8.41 10.97
C ALA A 93 3.15 -8.65 9.46
N ALA A 94 2.08 -9.34 9.03
CA ALA A 94 1.80 -9.55 7.61
C ALA A 94 1.59 -8.22 6.86
N ILE A 95 0.84 -7.29 7.45
CA ILE A 95 0.62 -5.93 6.93
C ILE A 95 1.94 -5.19 6.80
N ALA A 96 2.77 -5.19 7.85
CA ALA A 96 4.05 -4.50 7.86
C ALA A 96 5.01 -5.06 6.80
N VAL A 97 5.13 -6.39 6.70
CA VAL A 97 5.96 -7.05 5.69
C VAL A 97 5.47 -6.70 4.28
N ALA A 98 4.17 -6.78 4.03
CA ALA A 98 3.59 -6.43 2.74
C ALA A 98 3.84 -4.96 2.36
N ALA A 99 3.67 -4.04 3.32
CA ALA A 99 3.93 -2.63 3.11
C ALA A 99 5.41 -2.36 2.80
N ILE A 100 6.33 -3.00 3.53
CA ILE A 100 7.78 -2.90 3.30
C ILE A 100 8.13 -3.44 1.91
N VAL A 101 7.65 -4.64 1.55
CA VAL A 101 7.92 -5.25 0.23
C VAL A 101 7.36 -4.39 -0.89
N ALA A 102 6.11 -3.93 -0.79
CA ALA A 102 5.50 -3.06 -1.80
C ALA A 102 6.28 -1.74 -1.96
N HIS A 103 6.72 -1.15 -0.85
CA HIS A 103 7.55 0.05 -0.87
C HIS A 103 8.90 -0.20 -1.54
N LEU A 104 9.58 -1.30 -1.20
CA LEU A 104 10.86 -1.69 -1.79
C LEU A 104 10.74 -2.01 -3.28
N VAL A 105 9.63 -2.61 -3.72
CA VAL A 105 9.37 -2.86 -5.15
C VAL A 105 9.23 -1.55 -5.92
N GLN A 106 8.56 -0.54 -5.35
CA GLN A 106 8.36 0.76 -5.98
C GLN A 106 9.64 1.62 -6.01
N THR A 107 10.41 1.61 -4.91
CA THR A 107 11.59 2.47 -4.76
C THR A 107 12.88 1.82 -5.25
N ARG A 108 12.94 0.48 -5.21
CA ARG A 108 14.14 -0.35 -5.47
C ARG A 108 15.35 0.05 -4.62
N ALA A 109 15.14 0.71 -3.49
CA ALA A 109 16.18 1.15 -2.58
C ALA A 109 15.65 1.18 -1.14
N VAL A 110 16.42 0.58 -0.23
CA VAL A 110 16.06 0.53 1.20
C VAL A 110 16.11 1.92 1.85
N TRP A 111 17.02 2.78 1.37
CA TRP A 111 17.15 4.14 1.86
C TRP A 111 17.91 5.01 0.84
N LEU A 112 17.28 6.09 0.38
CA LEU A 112 17.95 7.13 -0.40
C LEU A 112 17.60 8.48 0.22
N PRO A 113 18.54 9.14 0.91
CA PRO A 113 18.30 10.47 1.44
C PRO A 113 18.02 11.39 0.26
N ARG A 114 16.94 12.18 0.32
CA ARG A 114 16.67 13.22 -0.68
C ARG A 114 17.80 14.24 -0.63
N ARG A 115 18.73 14.13 -1.59
CA ARG A 115 19.83 15.07 -1.74
C ARG A 115 19.53 15.99 -2.91
N ARG A 116 19.72 17.29 -2.71
CA ARG A 116 19.71 18.26 -3.81
C ARG A 116 20.99 18.07 -4.61
N LEU A 117 20.92 17.27 -5.67
CA LEU A 117 22.02 17.11 -6.61
C LEU A 117 21.94 18.21 -7.66
N ARG A 118 23.06 18.89 -7.93
CA ARG A 118 23.12 19.92 -8.97
C ARG A 118 22.79 19.30 -10.32
N GLY A 119 21.84 19.90 -11.05
CA GLY A 119 21.35 19.39 -12.34
C GLY A 119 20.33 18.26 -12.24
N ALA A 120 19.90 17.86 -11.04
CA ALA A 120 18.78 16.94 -10.90
C ALA A 120 17.46 17.64 -11.31
N PRO A 121 16.57 16.94 -12.02
CA PRO A 121 15.28 17.52 -12.41
C PRO A 121 14.43 17.80 -11.18
N THR A 122 13.77 18.96 -11.15
CA THR A 122 12.81 19.32 -10.11
C THR A 122 11.39 19.18 -10.65
N PRO A 123 10.70 18.04 -10.43
CA PRO A 123 9.33 17.88 -10.90
C PRO A 123 8.44 18.94 -10.25
N GLN A 124 7.62 19.59 -11.07
CA GLN A 124 6.66 20.57 -10.56
C GLN A 124 5.51 19.85 -9.85
N PRO A 125 5.03 20.36 -8.71
CA PRO A 125 3.91 19.74 -8.01
C PRO A 125 2.60 19.94 -8.78
N HIS A 126 1.99 18.85 -9.27
CA HIS A 126 0.68 18.88 -9.92
C HIS A 126 -0.47 18.78 -8.91
N ARG A 127 -0.69 19.85 -8.13
CA ARG A 127 -1.71 19.88 -7.06
C ARG A 127 -3.12 19.57 -7.56
N VAL A 128 -3.53 20.15 -8.69
CA VAL A 128 -4.89 19.98 -9.25
C VAL A 128 -5.17 18.53 -9.65
N ARG A 129 -4.24 17.88 -10.35
CA ARG A 129 -4.39 16.46 -10.76
C ARG A 129 -4.50 15.55 -9.55
N ARG A 130 -3.74 15.84 -8.49
CA ARG A 130 -3.80 15.09 -7.25
C ARG A 130 -5.18 15.21 -6.58
N THR A 131 -5.70 16.42 -6.44
CA THR A 131 -7.06 16.63 -5.91
C THR A 131 -8.13 15.94 -6.76
N ALA A 132 -8.02 16.03 -8.09
CA ALA A 132 -8.94 15.33 -8.99
C ALA A 132 -8.86 13.80 -8.82
N PHE A 133 -7.65 13.26 -8.65
CA PHE A 133 -7.45 11.83 -8.38
C PHE A 133 -8.03 11.42 -7.03
N ASP A 134 -7.81 12.21 -5.97
CA ASP A 134 -8.35 11.93 -4.63
C ASP A 134 -9.90 11.92 -4.64
N LEU A 135 -10.52 12.85 -5.39
CA LEU A 135 -11.97 12.86 -5.61
C LEU A 135 -12.45 11.65 -6.41
N ALA A 136 -11.76 11.28 -7.47
CA ALA A 136 -12.09 10.10 -8.27
C ALA A 136 -11.96 8.80 -7.45
N ALA A 137 -10.91 8.70 -6.64
CA ALA A 137 -10.71 7.59 -5.71
C ALA A 137 -11.85 7.50 -4.69
N ALA A 138 -12.22 8.62 -4.06
CA ALA A 138 -13.34 8.68 -3.13
C ALA A 138 -14.67 8.27 -3.80
N LEU A 139 -14.91 8.73 -5.02
CA LEU A 139 -16.08 8.35 -5.80
C LEU A 139 -16.12 6.84 -6.07
N VAL A 140 -15.00 6.25 -6.54
CA VAL A 140 -14.91 4.81 -6.79
C VAL A 140 -15.21 4.00 -5.54
N ILE A 141 -14.59 4.35 -4.41
CA ILE A 141 -14.83 3.65 -3.13
C ILE A 141 -16.28 3.83 -2.68
N GLY A 142 -16.82 5.05 -2.75
CA GLY A 142 -18.22 5.33 -2.42
C GLY A 142 -19.20 4.53 -3.26
N THR A 143 -18.99 4.47 -4.59
CA THR A 143 -19.81 3.67 -5.51
C THR A 143 -19.73 2.18 -5.19
N VAL A 144 -18.55 1.66 -4.83
CA VAL A 144 -18.40 0.25 -4.44
C VAL A 144 -19.15 -0.04 -3.14
N VAL A 145 -19.07 0.83 -2.12
CA VAL A 145 -19.82 0.66 -0.86
C VAL A 145 -21.32 0.67 -1.11
N VAL A 146 -21.81 1.70 -1.82
CA VAL A 146 -23.24 1.87 -2.09
C VAL A 146 -23.77 0.73 -2.97
N GLY A 147 -23.04 0.37 -4.03
CA GLY A 147 -23.39 -0.74 -4.92
C GLY A 147 -23.39 -2.08 -4.19
N TRP A 148 -22.41 -2.35 -3.34
CA TRP A 148 -22.38 -3.55 -2.50
C TRP A 148 -23.59 -3.59 -1.56
N LEU A 149 -23.89 -2.48 -0.87
CA LEU A 149 -25.03 -2.40 0.06
C LEU A 149 -26.35 -2.62 -0.68
N TRP A 150 -26.53 -2.02 -1.85
CA TRP A 150 -27.72 -2.21 -2.67
C TRP A 150 -27.95 -3.67 -3.05
N ILE A 151 -26.89 -4.37 -3.47
CA ILE A 151 -26.97 -5.78 -3.86
C ILE A 151 -27.14 -6.71 -2.65
N MET A 152 -26.49 -6.40 -1.52
CA MET A 152 -26.42 -7.28 -0.35
C MET A 152 -27.48 -6.98 0.72
N ALA A 153 -28.23 -5.87 0.62
CA ALA A 153 -29.27 -5.50 1.58
C ALA A 153 -30.29 -6.62 1.87
N PRO A 154 -30.83 -7.34 0.86
CA PRO A 154 -31.74 -8.46 1.13
C PRO A 154 -31.08 -9.60 1.91
N ARG A 155 -29.80 -9.87 1.61
CA ARG A 155 -29.01 -10.92 2.30
C ARG A 155 -28.65 -10.51 3.72
N LEU A 156 -28.38 -9.23 3.96
CA LEU A 156 -28.19 -8.68 5.30
C LEU A 156 -29.46 -8.84 6.14
N ALA A 157 -30.63 -8.56 5.57
CA ALA A 157 -31.91 -8.79 6.24
C ALA A 157 -32.17 -10.28 6.53
N ALA A 158 -31.78 -11.17 5.63
CA ALA A 158 -31.90 -12.62 5.85
C ALA A 158 -30.86 -13.20 6.82
N ALA A 159 -29.74 -12.50 7.04
CA ALA A 159 -28.66 -12.94 7.92
C ALA A 159 -28.92 -12.66 9.41
N PHE A 160 -30.01 -11.97 9.76
CA PHE A 160 -30.39 -11.74 11.16
C PHE A 160 -30.55 -13.08 11.90
N GLY A 161 -29.79 -13.24 12.99
CA GLY A 161 -29.77 -14.46 13.79
C GLY A 161 -28.72 -15.51 13.36
N SER A 162 -28.01 -15.30 12.24
CA SER A 162 -26.92 -16.20 11.80
C SER A 162 -25.55 -15.49 11.84
N PRO A 163 -24.73 -15.72 12.90
CA PRO A 163 -23.45 -15.04 13.03
C PRO A 163 -22.47 -15.39 11.90
N LEU A 164 -22.54 -16.62 11.38
CA LEU A 164 -21.71 -17.07 10.25
C LEU A 164 -22.09 -16.34 8.95
N ALA A 165 -23.38 -16.14 8.68
CA ALA A 165 -23.83 -15.39 7.51
C ALA A 165 -23.41 -13.92 7.60
N GLY A 166 -23.54 -13.30 8.78
CA GLY A 166 -23.06 -11.94 9.02
C GLY A 166 -21.55 -11.81 8.79
N ALA A 167 -20.75 -12.74 9.33
CA ALA A 167 -19.30 -12.75 9.12
C ALA A 167 -18.91 -12.89 7.64
N ALA A 168 -19.61 -13.76 6.89
CA ALA A 168 -19.37 -13.92 5.45
C ALA A 168 -19.70 -12.65 4.66
N LEU A 169 -20.77 -11.95 5.01
CA LEU A 169 -21.13 -10.67 4.38
C LEU A 169 -20.08 -9.59 4.67
N ILE A 170 -19.62 -9.46 5.91
CA ILE A 170 -18.53 -8.53 6.27
C ILE A 170 -17.26 -8.87 5.48
N ALA A 171 -16.88 -10.15 5.41
CA ALA A 171 -15.71 -10.58 4.64
C ALA A 171 -15.85 -10.22 3.15
N SER A 172 -17.04 -10.36 2.57
CA SER A 172 -17.30 -9.97 1.18
C SER A 172 -17.18 -8.46 0.94
N LEU A 173 -17.64 -7.64 1.89
CA LEU A 173 -17.50 -6.19 1.83
C LEU A 173 -16.01 -5.79 1.90
N LEU A 174 -15.28 -6.35 2.86
CA LEU A 174 -13.85 -6.10 3.01
C LEU A 174 -13.06 -6.51 1.76
N ALA A 175 -13.42 -7.66 1.14
CA ALA A 175 -12.83 -8.09 -0.12
C ALA A 175 -13.13 -7.11 -1.26
N ALA A 176 -14.38 -6.65 -1.40
CA ALA A 176 -14.77 -5.67 -2.42
C ALA A 176 -14.00 -4.34 -2.26
N LEU A 177 -13.86 -3.86 -1.03
CA LEU A 177 -13.10 -2.64 -0.72
C LEU A 177 -11.60 -2.82 -0.99
N ALA A 178 -11.02 -3.95 -0.60
CA ALA A 178 -9.62 -4.25 -0.88
C ALA A 178 -9.33 -4.27 -2.39
N ILE A 179 -10.20 -4.91 -3.18
CA ILE A 179 -10.08 -4.96 -4.64
C ILE A 179 -10.17 -3.54 -5.22
N ALA A 180 -11.18 -2.76 -4.82
CA ALA A 180 -11.36 -1.39 -5.29
C ALA A 180 -10.13 -0.51 -4.96
N TRP A 181 -9.59 -0.65 -3.74
CA TRP A 181 -8.41 0.08 -3.32
C TRP A 181 -7.16 -0.33 -4.11
N VAL A 182 -6.98 -1.62 -4.43
CA VAL A 182 -5.89 -2.09 -5.29
C VAL A 182 -5.98 -1.51 -6.69
N VAL A 183 -7.18 -1.45 -7.27
CA VAL A 183 -7.41 -0.81 -8.58
C VAL A 183 -7.03 0.67 -8.54
N VAL A 184 -7.52 1.42 -7.55
CA VAL A 184 -7.19 2.83 -7.37
C VAL A 184 -5.69 3.02 -7.15
N GLY A 185 -5.06 2.24 -6.27
CA GLY A 185 -3.63 2.29 -6.02
C GLY A 185 -2.80 2.02 -7.28
N THR A 186 -3.22 1.05 -8.09
CA THR A 186 -2.55 0.73 -9.36
C THR A 186 -2.65 1.90 -10.34
N ALA A 187 -3.82 2.53 -10.45
CA ALA A 187 -4.00 3.73 -11.27
C ALA A 187 -3.11 4.90 -10.78
N ASP A 188 -3.04 5.16 -9.47
CA ASP A 188 -2.15 6.18 -8.89
C ASP A 188 -0.67 5.89 -9.24
N ALA A 189 -0.25 4.63 -9.11
CA ALA A 189 1.11 4.22 -9.43
C ALA A 189 1.44 4.44 -10.92
N ILE A 190 0.53 4.09 -11.83
CA ILE A 190 0.69 4.33 -13.28
C ILE A 190 0.79 5.83 -13.57
N VAL A 191 -0.12 6.65 -13.01
CA VAL A 191 -0.12 8.10 -13.19
C VAL A 191 1.19 8.71 -12.69
N ARG A 192 1.65 8.35 -11.50
CA ARG A 192 2.94 8.81 -10.95
C ARG A 192 4.13 8.38 -11.79
N HIS A 193 4.09 7.17 -12.35
CA HIS A 193 5.13 6.69 -13.26
C HIS A 193 5.17 7.52 -14.54
N ALA A 194 4.01 7.81 -15.12
CA ALA A 194 3.86 8.66 -16.30
C ALA A 194 4.29 10.11 -16.02
N GLU A 195 3.96 10.66 -14.84
CA GLU A 195 4.39 11.99 -14.41
C GLU A 195 5.90 12.08 -14.26
N LEU A 196 6.52 11.08 -13.64
CA LEU A 196 7.97 11.02 -13.52
C LEU A 196 8.61 10.91 -14.91
N ALA A 197 8.13 10.00 -15.76
CA ALA A 197 8.63 9.86 -17.13
C ALA A 197 8.52 11.17 -17.91
N GLY A 198 7.38 11.86 -17.80
CA GLY A 198 7.14 13.18 -18.41
C GLY A 198 8.07 14.27 -17.86
N ALA A 199 8.28 14.32 -16.56
CA ALA A 199 9.19 15.27 -15.92
C ALA A 199 10.67 15.06 -16.33
N LEU A 200 11.02 13.82 -16.66
CA LEU A 200 12.36 13.46 -17.12
C LEU A 200 12.54 13.63 -18.64
N ARG A 201 11.49 13.89 -19.42
CA ARG A 201 11.61 14.22 -20.84
C ARG A 201 12.47 15.46 -21.05
N MET A 202 13.15 15.49 -22.19
CA MET A 202 14.17 16.49 -22.49
C MET A 202 13.78 17.32 -23.71
N SER A 203 14.13 18.61 -23.67
CA SER A 203 14.09 19.47 -24.87
C SER A 203 15.30 19.17 -25.78
N HIS A 204 15.32 19.76 -26.98
CA HIS A 204 16.46 19.63 -27.90
C HIS A 204 17.76 20.16 -27.29
N SER A 205 17.68 21.31 -26.61
CA SER A 205 18.83 21.94 -25.95
C SER A 205 19.35 21.08 -24.79
N GLU A 206 18.46 20.58 -23.92
CA GLU A 206 18.82 19.68 -22.83
C GLU A 206 19.43 18.37 -23.33
N LYS A 207 18.90 17.80 -24.41
CA LYS A 207 19.44 16.58 -25.01
C LYS A 207 20.85 16.78 -25.54
N ARG A 208 21.11 17.86 -26.28
CA ARG A 208 22.45 18.19 -26.79
C ARG A 208 23.46 18.37 -25.66
N GLU A 209 23.07 19.07 -24.59
CA GLU A 209 23.95 19.27 -23.44
C GLU A 209 24.19 17.96 -22.67
N ASP A 210 23.17 17.12 -22.50
CA ASP A 210 23.32 15.81 -21.87
C ASP A 210 24.22 14.87 -22.69
N ASP A 211 24.14 14.91 -24.02
CA ASP A 211 25.02 14.16 -24.92
C ASP A 211 26.46 14.66 -24.85
N ARG A 212 26.67 15.99 -24.76
CA ARG A 212 28.00 16.60 -24.54
C ARG A 212 28.60 16.16 -23.21
N LEU A 213 27.85 16.26 -22.12
CA LEU A 213 28.30 15.91 -20.78
C LEU A 213 28.54 14.39 -20.62
N SER A 214 27.69 13.56 -21.21
CA SER A 214 27.87 12.11 -21.19
C SER A 214 29.05 11.65 -22.08
N GLY A 215 29.41 12.42 -23.11
CA GLY A 215 30.61 12.20 -23.93
C GLY A 215 31.90 12.49 -23.16
N ALA A 216 31.90 13.53 -22.32
CA ALA A 216 33.06 13.90 -21.52
C ALA A 216 33.34 12.91 -20.37
N ASP A 217 32.31 12.35 -19.75
CA ASP A 217 32.43 11.48 -18.57
C ASP A 217 32.81 10.03 -18.95
N PRO A 218 33.98 9.51 -18.52
CA PRO A 218 34.40 8.14 -18.84
C PRO A 218 33.46 7.06 -18.32
N ARG A 219 32.73 7.29 -17.21
CA ARG A 219 31.80 6.30 -16.65
C ARG A 219 30.63 6.01 -17.59
N TRP A 220 30.14 7.05 -18.27
CA TRP A 220 29.02 6.93 -19.22
C TRP A 220 29.47 6.49 -20.61
N ARG A 221 30.74 6.69 -20.97
CA ARG A 221 31.34 6.11 -22.18
C ARG A 221 31.43 4.59 -22.09
N ALA A 222 31.94 4.04 -20.98
CA ALA A 222 32.06 2.59 -20.79
C ALA A 222 30.70 1.89 -20.91
N ARG A 223 29.66 2.38 -20.23
CA ARG A 223 28.29 1.81 -20.32
C ARG A 223 27.67 1.87 -21.71
N ARG A 224 28.03 2.84 -22.54
CA ARG A 224 27.53 2.91 -23.92
C ARG A 224 28.19 1.88 -24.83
N ALA A 225 29.39 1.43 -24.50
CA ALA A 225 30.07 0.38 -25.25
C ALA A 225 29.51 -1.03 -24.93
N GLU A 226 28.80 -1.17 -23.80
CA GLU A 226 28.18 -2.42 -23.36
C GLU A 226 26.73 -2.60 -23.87
N LEU A 227 26.12 -1.55 -24.43
CA LEU A 227 24.75 -1.54 -24.96
C LEU A 227 24.76 -1.58 -26.50
#